data_AF-A0A699Z202-F1
#
_entry.id   AF-A0A699Z202-F1
#
_cell.length_a   1.000
_cell.length_b   1.000
_cell.length_c   1.000
_cell.angle_alpha   90.00
_cell.angle_beta   90.00
_cell.angle_gamma   90.00
#
_symmetry.space_group_name_H-M   'P 1'
#
loop_
_entity.id
_entity.type
_entity.pdbx_description
1 polymer ?
#
loop_
_entity_poly.entity_id
_entity_poly.type
_entity_poly.pdbx_seq_one_letter_code
_entity_poly.pdbx_strand_id
1 'polypeptide(L)'
;VAPLLASYDVVLWGGDLNYRIQGTPEVVRHLVETGMAEVLHANDQLRLQMRKGKVLQGLEEQAIHFPPTFKYVAHSEEYSLKRIPSWTDRILHACNAKPTICCLTPLYYSAVGELTSSDHRPVIAGYDLYITRPQSPSHKAAVPSLADNDNAAGLPRMPKQDQSPGWTLAASNTM
;
A
#
# COMPACT_ATOMS: atom_id res chain seq x y z
N VAL A 1 10.72 -15.90 -4.30
CA VAL A 1 9.82 -14.72 -4.20
C VAL A 1 9.48 -14.40 -2.74
N ALA A 2 9.20 -15.40 -1.88
CA ALA A 2 9.01 -15.21 -0.44
C ALA A 2 10.06 -14.33 0.30
N PRO A 3 11.37 -14.34 -0.04
CA PRO A 3 12.35 -13.54 0.71
C PRO A 3 12.16 -12.03 0.63
N LEU A 4 11.65 -11.51 -0.51
CA LEU A 4 11.47 -10.07 -0.69
C LEU A 4 10.22 -9.58 0.03
N LEU A 5 9.09 -10.29 -0.08
CA LEU A 5 7.87 -9.86 0.60
C LEU A 5 8.03 -9.92 2.12
N ALA A 6 8.77 -10.91 2.62
CA ALA A 6 9.06 -11.06 4.04
C ALA A 6 10.02 -9.99 4.61
N SER A 7 10.72 -9.22 3.78
CA SER A 7 11.60 -8.14 4.25
C SER A 7 10.87 -6.84 4.57
N TYR A 8 9.56 -6.77 4.33
CA TYR A 8 8.73 -5.62 4.63
C TYR A 8 7.72 -5.95 5.72
N ASP A 9 7.51 -5.03 6.66
CA ASP A 9 6.53 -5.17 7.74
C ASP A 9 5.10 -5.25 7.20
N VAL A 10 4.80 -4.38 6.22
CA VAL A 10 3.52 -4.30 5.53
C VAL A 10 3.75 -4.34 4.03
N VAL A 11 2.97 -5.16 3.33
CA VAL A 11 2.93 -5.21 1.86
C VAL A 11 1.52 -4.91 1.42
N LEU A 12 1.37 -3.97 0.49
CA LEU A 12 0.15 -3.79 -0.32
C LEU A 12 0.51 -4.12 -1.76
N TRP A 13 -0.26 -5.03 -2.38
CA TRP A 13 -0.01 -5.51 -3.73
C TRP A 13 -1.32 -5.42 -4.52
N GLY A 14 -1.37 -4.61 -5.57
CA GLY A 14 -2.59 -4.51 -6.37
C GLY A 14 -2.39 -3.96 -7.77
N GLY A 15 -3.44 -4.14 -8.58
CA GLY A 15 -3.51 -3.74 -9.98
C GLY A 15 -4.37 -4.69 -10.82
N ASP A 16 -4.33 -4.54 -12.14
CA ASP A 16 -4.88 -5.51 -13.08
C ASP A 16 -3.96 -6.76 -13.13
N LEU A 17 -4.32 -7.78 -12.36
CA LEU A 17 -3.63 -9.07 -12.33
C LEU A 17 -4.09 -10.01 -13.46
N ASN A 18 -5.13 -9.62 -14.19
CA ASN A 18 -5.68 -10.25 -15.39
C ASN A 18 -6.17 -11.71 -15.24
N TYR A 19 -6.30 -12.21 -14.01
CA TYR A 19 -6.94 -13.51 -13.75
C TYR A 19 -8.42 -13.47 -14.10
N ARG A 20 -8.94 -14.60 -14.59
CA ARG A 20 -10.31 -14.71 -15.11
C ARG A 20 -11.16 -15.68 -14.31
N ILE A 21 -12.47 -15.56 -14.44
CA ILE A 21 -13.41 -16.59 -14.02
C ILE A 21 -13.45 -17.68 -15.09
N GLN A 22 -13.33 -18.95 -14.69
CA GLN A 22 -13.45 -20.09 -15.61
C GLN A 22 -14.93 -20.35 -15.94
N GLY A 23 -15.25 -20.52 -17.23
CA GLY A 23 -16.60 -20.79 -17.71
C GLY A 23 -16.78 -20.35 -19.16
N THR A 24 -18.02 -20.42 -19.67
CA THR A 24 -18.39 -19.76 -20.94
C THR A 24 -18.95 -18.35 -20.65
N PRO A 25 -18.89 -17.42 -21.62
CA PRO A 25 -19.45 -16.08 -21.44
C PRO A 25 -20.92 -16.06 -21.02
N GLU A 26 -21.72 -16.97 -21.57
CA GLU A 26 -23.16 -17.07 -21.32
C GLU A 26 -23.43 -17.51 -19.88
N VAL A 27 -22.75 -18.57 -19.43
CA VAL A 27 -22.91 -19.11 -18.08
C VAL A 27 -22.45 -18.09 -17.04
N VAL A 28 -21.25 -17.52 -17.21
CA VAL A 28 -20.72 -16.56 -16.23
C VAL A 28 -21.59 -15.31 -16.15
N ARG A 29 -22.10 -14.80 -17.27
CA ARG A 29 -23.03 -13.67 -17.26
C ARG A 29 -24.31 -14.01 -16.49
N HIS A 30 -24.90 -15.16 -16.78
CA HIS A 30 -26.10 -15.60 -16.07
C HIS A 30 -25.86 -15.70 -14.56
N LEU A 31 -24.71 -16.22 -14.13
CA LEU A 31 -24.33 -16.30 -12.72
C LEU A 31 -24.17 -14.91 -12.07
N VAL A 32 -23.63 -13.93 -12.81
CA VAL A 32 -23.54 -12.54 -12.33
C VAL A 32 -24.92 -11.91 -12.19
N GLU A 33 -25.78 -12.06 -13.20
CA GLU A 33 -27.14 -11.50 -13.21
C GLU A 33 -28.04 -12.12 -12.14
N THR A 34 -27.83 -13.40 -11.82
CA THR A 34 -28.60 -14.13 -10.79
C THR A 34 -28.00 -14.04 -9.39
N GLY A 35 -26.87 -13.34 -9.22
CA GLY A 35 -26.24 -13.15 -7.91
C GLY A 35 -25.61 -14.42 -7.33
N MET A 36 -25.20 -15.38 -8.17
CA MET A 36 -24.59 -16.65 -7.76
C MET A 36 -23.09 -16.49 -7.43
N ALA A 37 -22.78 -15.62 -6.46
CA ALA A 37 -21.42 -15.22 -6.11
C ALA A 37 -20.51 -16.40 -5.71
N GLU A 38 -21.03 -17.38 -4.97
CA GLU A 38 -20.26 -18.56 -4.54
C GLU A 38 -19.73 -19.37 -5.73
N VAL A 39 -20.53 -19.53 -6.78
CA VAL A 39 -20.12 -20.25 -7.99
C VAL A 39 -19.05 -19.46 -8.74
N LEU A 40 -19.21 -18.14 -8.84
CA LEU A 40 -18.22 -17.26 -9.47
C LEU A 40 -16.87 -17.35 -8.71
N HIS A 41 -16.91 -17.30 -7.38
CA HIS A 41 -15.73 -17.41 -6.52
C HIS A 41 -15.05 -18.77 -6.58
N ALA A 42 -15.81 -19.85 -6.69
CA ALA A 42 -15.27 -21.19 -6.85
C ALA A 42 -14.45 -21.33 -8.15
N ASN A 43 -14.83 -20.57 -9.18
CA ASN A 43 -14.22 -20.59 -10.51
C ASN A 43 -13.23 -19.43 -10.78
N ASP A 44 -12.96 -18.58 -9.80
CA ASP A 44 -11.95 -17.50 -9.92
C ASP A 44 -10.53 -18.09 -9.96
N GLN A 45 -9.80 -17.81 -11.04
CA GLN A 45 -8.45 -18.37 -11.25
C GLN A 45 -7.47 -17.92 -10.19
N LEU A 46 -7.48 -16.64 -9.76
CA LEU A 46 -6.53 -16.15 -8.77
C LEU A 46 -6.70 -16.89 -7.44
N ARG A 47 -7.93 -16.95 -6.92
CA ARG A 47 -8.26 -17.71 -5.70
C ARG A 47 -7.86 -19.17 -5.83
N LEU A 48 -8.11 -19.81 -6.97
CA LEU A 48 -7.69 -21.20 -7.21
C LEU A 48 -6.16 -21.37 -7.18
N GLN A 49 -5.39 -20.45 -7.77
CA GLN A 49 -3.92 -20.53 -7.76
C GLN A 49 -3.33 -20.22 -6.38
N MET A 50 -3.89 -19.24 -5.66
CA MET A 50 -3.49 -18.93 -4.28
C MET A 50 -3.76 -20.09 -3.34
N ARG A 51 -4.96 -20.71 -3.39
CA ARG A 51 -5.29 -21.91 -2.59
C ARG A 51 -4.36 -23.09 -2.87
N LYS A 52 -3.87 -23.22 -4.11
CA LYS A 52 -2.89 -24.24 -4.51
C LYS A 52 -1.46 -23.88 -4.13
N GLY A 53 -1.23 -22.73 -3.49
CA GLY A 53 0.10 -22.24 -3.12
C GLY A 53 1.00 -21.96 -4.32
N LYS A 54 0.43 -21.66 -5.50
CA LYS A 54 1.20 -21.48 -6.75
C LYS A 54 1.65 -20.04 -6.98
N VAL A 55 0.90 -19.06 -6.47
CA VAL A 55 1.15 -17.63 -6.67
C VAL A 55 0.87 -16.86 -5.38
N LEU A 56 1.50 -15.69 -5.24
CA LEU A 56 1.23 -14.70 -4.18
C LEU A 56 1.24 -15.30 -2.76
N GLN A 57 2.15 -16.23 -2.49
CA GLN A 57 2.24 -16.91 -1.19
C GLN A 57 2.54 -15.90 -0.08
N GLY A 58 1.80 -16.00 1.02
CA GLY A 58 1.91 -15.10 2.17
C GLY A 58 1.11 -13.80 2.04
N LEU A 59 0.48 -13.53 0.89
CA LEU A 59 -0.48 -12.44 0.74
C LEU A 59 -1.92 -12.93 0.99
N GLU A 60 -2.74 -12.04 1.51
CA GLU A 60 -4.16 -12.24 1.77
C GLU A 60 -5.00 -11.26 0.95
N GLU A 61 -6.17 -11.69 0.52
CA GLU A 61 -7.15 -10.86 -0.17
C GLU A 61 -8.42 -10.76 0.68
N GLN A 62 -8.95 -9.54 0.84
CA GLN A 62 -10.23 -9.34 1.49
C GLN A 62 -11.36 -10.06 0.73
N ALA A 63 -12.44 -10.42 1.43
CA ALA A 63 -13.58 -11.03 0.77
C ALA A 63 -14.18 -10.07 -0.27
N ILE A 64 -14.39 -10.58 -1.49
CA ILE A 64 -14.98 -9.82 -2.58
C ILE A 64 -16.51 -9.89 -2.43
N HIS A 65 -17.15 -8.75 -2.24
CA HIS A 65 -18.61 -8.62 -2.15
C HIS A 65 -19.20 -7.75 -3.27
N PHE A 66 -18.39 -7.46 -4.30
CA PHE A 66 -18.75 -6.65 -5.45
C PHE A 66 -18.70 -7.48 -6.75
N PRO A 67 -19.45 -7.10 -7.79
CA PRO A 67 -19.49 -7.85 -9.04
C PRO A 67 -18.15 -7.78 -9.81
N PRO A 68 -17.93 -8.64 -10.82
CA PRO A 68 -16.73 -8.59 -11.66
C PRO A 68 -16.41 -7.20 -12.22
N THR A 69 -15.14 -6.79 -12.20
CA THR A 69 -14.73 -5.42 -12.56
C THR A 69 -14.47 -5.22 -14.04
N PHE A 70 -14.43 -6.31 -14.82
CA PHE A 70 -14.13 -6.35 -16.25
C PHE A 70 -15.03 -7.38 -16.93
N LYS A 71 -15.42 -7.27 -18.21
CA LYS A 71 -15.24 -6.16 -19.14
C LYS A 71 -16.57 -5.47 -19.35
N TYR A 72 -16.66 -4.20 -19.01
CA TYR A 72 -17.83 -3.38 -19.27
C TYR A 72 -17.80 -2.78 -20.68
N VAL A 73 -18.96 -2.39 -21.18
CA VAL A 73 -19.04 -1.41 -22.27
C VAL A 73 -18.72 -0.04 -21.68
N ALA A 74 -17.77 0.68 -22.28
CA ALA A 74 -17.40 2.02 -21.80
C ALA A 74 -18.64 2.93 -21.79
N HIS A 75 -18.76 3.75 -20.74
CA HIS A 75 -19.89 4.63 -20.45
C HIS A 75 -21.24 3.90 -20.25
N SER A 76 -21.23 2.61 -19.92
CA SER A 76 -22.41 1.79 -19.65
C SER A 76 -22.18 0.87 -18.46
N GLU A 77 -23.26 0.47 -17.77
CA GLU A 77 -23.25 -0.52 -16.70
C GLU A 77 -23.30 -1.97 -17.21
N GLU A 78 -23.42 -2.16 -18.52
CA GLU A 78 -23.52 -3.48 -19.13
C GLU A 78 -22.16 -4.14 -19.36
N TYR A 79 -22.10 -5.46 -19.16
CA TYR A 79 -20.94 -6.25 -19.56
C TYR A 79 -20.88 -6.44 -21.08
N SER A 80 -19.68 -6.32 -21.63
CA SER A 80 -19.41 -6.60 -23.04
C SER A 80 -19.61 -8.07 -23.37
N LEU A 81 -20.28 -8.35 -24.50
CA LEU A 81 -20.43 -9.72 -25.03
C LEU A 81 -19.11 -10.37 -25.46
N LYS A 82 -18.04 -9.57 -25.62
CA LYS A 82 -16.76 -10.01 -26.22
C LYS A 82 -15.85 -10.77 -25.25
N ARG A 83 -16.15 -10.74 -23.96
CA ARG A 83 -15.31 -11.32 -22.90
C ARG A 83 -16.19 -11.84 -21.75
N ILE A 84 -15.63 -12.81 -21.02
CA ILE A 84 -16.20 -13.33 -19.79
C ILE A 84 -16.04 -12.28 -18.68
N PRO A 85 -17.10 -11.89 -17.96
CA PRO A 85 -16.97 -11.05 -16.77
C PRO A 85 -15.97 -11.65 -15.76
N SER A 86 -15.03 -10.87 -15.24
CA SER A 86 -13.98 -11.34 -14.33
C SER A 86 -13.50 -10.25 -13.36
N TRP A 87 -13.01 -10.67 -12.18
CA TRP A 87 -12.28 -9.81 -11.25
C TRP A 87 -10.80 -9.76 -11.65
N THR A 88 -10.48 -8.89 -12.60
CA THR A 88 -9.11 -8.67 -13.08
C THR A 88 -8.32 -7.77 -12.15
N ASP A 89 -9.00 -6.81 -11.53
CA ASP A 89 -8.42 -5.76 -10.69
C ASP A 89 -8.49 -6.19 -9.23
N ARG A 90 -7.33 -6.33 -8.57
CA ARG A 90 -7.23 -6.98 -7.25
C ARG A 90 -6.32 -6.20 -6.32
N ILE A 91 -6.61 -6.22 -5.02
CA ILE A 91 -5.77 -5.66 -3.97
C ILE A 91 -5.58 -6.72 -2.88
N LEU A 92 -4.33 -7.07 -2.65
CA LEU A 92 -3.87 -8.04 -1.65
C LEU A 92 -2.95 -7.34 -0.65
N HIS A 93 -2.80 -7.94 0.52
CA HIS A 93 -2.00 -7.38 1.59
C HIS A 93 -1.27 -8.46 2.39
N ALA A 94 -0.25 -8.06 3.14
CA ALA A 94 0.35 -8.87 4.20
C ALA A 94 0.86 -7.98 5.33
N CYS A 95 0.83 -8.52 6.55
CA CYS A 95 1.46 -7.92 7.72
C CYS A 95 2.41 -8.97 8.32
N ASN A 96 3.71 -8.81 8.08
CA ASN A 96 4.75 -9.74 8.52
C ASN A 96 5.34 -9.36 9.89
N ALA A 97 5.10 -8.12 10.33
CA ALA A 97 5.54 -7.64 11.62
C ALA A 97 4.81 -8.34 12.78
N LYS A 98 5.44 -8.35 13.95
CA LYS A 98 4.77 -8.75 15.19
C LYS A 98 3.59 -7.80 15.46
N PRO A 99 2.43 -8.29 15.95
CA PRO A 99 1.27 -7.45 16.25
C PRO A 99 1.55 -6.29 17.23
N THR A 100 2.58 -6.40 18.05
CA THR A 100 3.01 -5.35 18.98
C THR A 100 3.79 -4.21 18.33
N ILE A 101 4.31 -4.43 17.11
CA ILE A 101 5.08 -3.45 16.34
C ILE A 101 4.18 -2.80 15.29
N CYS A 102 3.44 -3.62 14.56
CA CYS A 102 2.57 -3.17 13.50
C CYS A 102 1.35 -4.08 13.39
N CYS A 103 0.19 -3.49 13.16
CA CYS A 103 -1.05 -4.19 12.89
C CYS A 103 -1.76 -3.52 11.72
N LEU A 104 -2.07 -4.30 10.68
CA LEU A 104 -2.84 -3.86 9.53
C LEU A 104 -4.23 -4.48 9.61
N THR A 105 -5.25 -3.64 9.78
CA THR A 105 -6.66 -4.06 9.88
C THR A 105 -7.38 -3.68 8.60
N PRO A 106 -7.87 -4.65 7.80
CA PRO A 106 -8.67 -4.35 6.62
C PRO A 106 -10.04 -3.77 7.03
N LEU A 107 -10.47 -2.71 6.33
CA LEU A 107 -11.72 -2.00 6.64
C LEU A 107 -12.80 -2.24 5.58
N TYR A 108 -12.45 -2.07 4.31
CA TYR A 108 -13.36 -2.28 3.19
C TYR A 108 -12.60 -2.70 1.94
N TYR A 109 -13.34 -3.37 1.04
CA TYR A 109 -12.88 -3.75 -0.29
C TYR A 109 -14.06 -3.68 -1.27
N SER A 110 -13.99 -2.78 -2.24
CA SER A 110 -15.12 -2.49 -3.14
C SER A 110 -14.67 -2.14 -4.55
N ALA A 111 -15.55 -2.37 -5.51
CA ALA A 111 -15.50 -1.70 -6.81
C ALA A 111 -16.25 -0.36 -6.74
N VAL A 112 -15.87 0.60 -7.59
CA VAL A 112 -16.53 1.89 -7.77
C VAL A 112 -17.33 1.83 -9.07
N GLY A 113 -18.64 1.58 -8.95
CA GLY A 113 -19.52 1.32 -10.10
C GLY A 113 -19.82 2.56 -10.93
N GLU A 114 -19.82 3.72 -10.28
CA GLU A 114 -20.21 5.03 -10.83
C GLU A 114 -19.20 5.57 -11.85
N LEU A 115 -17.95 5.06 -11.82
CA LEU A 115 -16.89 5.46 -12.73
C LEU A 115 -16.88 4.55 -13.97
N THR A 116 -17.51 5.02 -15.03
CA THR A 116 -17.79 4.23 -16.24
C THR A 116 -16.93 4.59 -17.46
N SER A 117 -15.94 5.48 -17.32
CA SER A 117 -15.10 5.93 -18.43
C SER A 117 -14.22 4.84 -19.04
N SER A 118 -13.99 3.74 -18.31
CA SER A 118 -13.21 2.58 -18.73
C SER A 118 -14.09 1.33 -18.85
N ASP A 119 -13.59 0.33 -19.57
CA ASP A 119 -14.14 -1.04 -19.56
C ASP A 119 -13.79 -1.82 -18.28
N HIS A 120 -12.96 -1.24 -17.41
CA HIS A 120 -12.73 -1.67 -16.04
C HIS A 120 -13.46 -0.76 -15.03
N ARG A 121 -13.87 -1.34 -13.89
CA ARG A 121 -14.31 -0.59 -12.71
C ARG A 121 -13.16 -0.44 -11.72
N PRO A 122 -12.86 0.78 -11.25
CA PRO A 122 -11.84 0.98 -10.22
C PRO A 122 -12.14 0.15 -8.98
N VAL A 123 -11.08 -0.40 -8.37
CA VAL A 123 -11.16 -1.16 -7.13
C VAL A 123 -10.44 -0.40 -6.03
N ILE A 124 -11.06 -0.31 -4.87
CA ILE A 124 -10.56 0.39 -3.70
C ILE A 124 -10.53 -0.54 -2.48
N ALA A 125 -9.52 -0.36 -1.64
CA ALA A 125 -9.41 -1.04 -0.36
C ALA A 125 -8.94 -0.07 0.71
N GLY A 126 -9.61 -0.08 1.86
CA GLY A 126 -9.26 0.71 3.03
C GLY A 126 -8.61 -0.16 4.11
N TYR A 127 -7.62 0.40 4.80
CA TYR A 127 -6.91 -0.27 5.88
C TYR A 127 -6.63 0.73 7.01
N ASP A 128 -6.80 0.26 8.25
CA ASP A 128 -6.20 0.91 9.41
C ASP A 128 -4.81 0.33 9.65
N LEU A 129 -3.83 1.22 9.80
CA LEU A 129 -2.44 0.84 10.05
C LEU A 129 -1.97 1.42 11.38
N TYR A 130 -1.82 0.55 12.38
CA TYR A 130 -1.21 0.91 13.65
C TYR A 130 0.29 0.59 13.61
N ILE A 131 1.12 1.56 13.98
CA ILE A 131 2.57 1.41 14.06
C ILE A 131 3.05 1.90 15.43
N THR A 132 3.70 1.02 16.19
CA THR A 132 4.36 1.38 17.43
C THR A 132 5.62 2.17 17.10
N ARG A 133 5.74 3.38 17.66
CA ARG A 133 6.98 4.15 17.54
C ARG A 133 8.12 3.37 18.19
N PRO A 134 9.27 3.21 17.50
CA PRO A 134 10.46 2.68 18.13
C PRO A 134 10.78 3.55 19.36
N GLN A 135 10.97 2.92 20.53
CA GLN A 135 11.60 3.63 21.62
C GLN A 135 13.02 3.97 21.16
N SER A 136 13.30 5.24 20.92
CA SER A 136 14.67 5.70 20.70
C SER A 136 15.50 5.21 21.89
N PRO A 137 16.67 4.57 21.66
CA PRO A 137 17.55 4.19 22.76
C PRO A 137 17.78 5.44 23.60
N SER A 138 17.49 5.36 24.91
CA SER A 138 17.69 6.51 25.77
C SER A 138 19.16 6.88 25.72
N HIS A 139 19.51 7.98 25.06
CA HIS A 139 20.79 8.63 25.26
C HIS A 139 20.79 9.27 26.64
N LYS A 140 20.74 8.45 27.70
CA LYS A 140 21.30 8.83 29.00
C LYS A 140 22.82 8.66 28.90
N ALA A 141 23.45 9.37 27.97
CA ALA A 141 24.83 9.74 28.15
C ALA A 141 24.78 10.86 29.19
N ALA A 142 25.17 10.55 30.42
CA ALA A 142 25.44 11.57 31.42
C ALA A 142 26.43 12.55 30.79
N VAL A 143 25.99 13.79 30.56
CA VAL A 143 26.92 14.90 30.34
C VAL A 143 27.70 15.00 31.66
N PRO A 144 29.02 14.75 31.69
CA PRO A 144 29.77 15.02 32.91
C PRO A 144 29.66 16.52 33.13
N SER A 145 29.11 16.95 34.28
CA SER A 145 29.19 18.36 34.65
C SER A 145 30.66 18.71 34.72
N LEU A 146 31.11 19.64 33.89
CA LEU A 146 32.39 20.30 34.05
C LEU A 146 32.31 21.00 35.41
N ALA A 147 32.87 20.36 36.43
CA ALA A 147 33.13 21.00 37.70
C ALA A 147 34.17 22.10 37.45
N ASP A 148 33.84 23.29 37.94
CA ASP A 148 34.69 24.47 37.96
C ASP A 148 36.10 24.11 38.46
N ASN A 149 37.09 24.23 37.59
CA ASN A 149 38.50 24.11 37.97
C ASN A 149 39.31 25.14 37.19
N ASP A 150 39.01 26.41 37.46
CA ASP A 150 39.88 27.52 37.09
C ASP A 150 40.98 27.66 38.14
N ASN A 151 42.12 27.01 37.89
CA ASN A 151 43.37 27.40 38.53
C ASN A 151 44.54 27.32 37.54
N ALA A 152 45.25 28.45 37.44
CA ALA A 152 46.60 28.68 36.93
C ALA A 152 46.87 28.80 35.41
N ALA A 153 46.99 30.07 34.99
CA ALA A 153 48.19 30.68 34.39
C ALA A 153 48.67 30.29 32.96
N GLY A 154 48.68 31.30 32.06
CA GLY A 154 49.88 31.61 31.25
C GLY A 154 49.84 31.53 29.71
N LEU A 155 49.32 32.59 29.04
CA LEU A 155 49.72 33.19 27.72
C LEU A 155 49.60 32.35 26.40
N PRO A 156 49.58 32.97 25.19
CA PRO A 156 49.50 34.40 24.83
C PRO A 156 48.28 34.78 23.95
N ARG A 157 47.97 36.10 23.89
CA ARG A 157 46.89 36.71 23.10
C ARG A 157 47.18 36.67 21.58
N MET A 158 46.21 36.22 20.79
CA MET A 158 46.19 36.45 19.34
C MET A 158 45.82 37.91 19.00
N PRO A 159 46.31 38.46 17.88
CA PRO A 159 45.92 39.80 17.44
C PRO A 159 44.47 39.84 16.96
N LYS A 160 43.78 40.95 17.25
CA LYS A 160 42.44 41.24 16.73
C LYS A 160 42.51 41.50 15.23
N GLN A 161 41.66 40.84 14.46
CA GLN A 161 41.37 41.25 13.08
C GLN A 161 39.98 41.90 13.01
N ASP A 162 39.94 42.89 12.12
CA ASP A 162 39.05 44.04 12.03
C ASP A 162 37.59 43.71 11.64
N GLN A 163 36.70 44.68 11.86
CA GLN A 163 35.26 44.61 11.84
C GLN A 163 34.62 44.83 10.43
N SER A 164 33.57 44.05 10.14
CA SER A 164 32.31 44.40 9.40
C SER A 164 32.32 44.68 7.87
N PRO A 165 31.15 44.70 7.15
CA PRO A 165 29.87 43.95 7.30
C PRO A 165 29.23 43.47 5.95
N GLY A 166 28.14 42.68 6.03
CA GLY A 166 27.13 42.44 4.96
C GLY A 166 27.47 41.31 3.98
N TRP A 167 26.55 40.46 3.49
CA TRP A 167 25.28 40.79 2.85
C TRP A 167 24.20 39.69 2.98
N THR A 168 22.96 40.18 2.86
CA THR A 168 21.64 39.58 2.97
C THR A 168 21.27 38.59 1.85
N LEU A 169 20.31 37.70 2.15
CA LEU A 169 19.53 36.88 1.21
C LEU A 169 18.93 37.71 0.05
N ALA A 170 18.97 37.15 -1.15
CA ALA A 170 18.07 37.50 -2.24
C ALA A 170 17.25 36.27 -2.65
N ALA A 171 15.93 36.39 -2.51
CA ALA A 171 14.96 35.60 -3.24
C ALA A 171 14.97 36.01 -4.73
N SER A 172 14.66 35.09 -5.62
CA SER A 172 14.32 35.40 -7.01
C SER A 172 13.28 34.40 -7.50
N ASN A 173 12.05 34.91 -7.68
CA ASN A 173 11.01 34.34 -8.53
C ASN A 173 11.33 34.64 -10.01
N THR A 174 10.67 33.88 -10.90
CA THR A 174 10.47 33.97 -12.38
C THR A 174 11.08 32.78 -13.11
N MET A 175 10.39 32.08 -14.02
CA MET A 175 9.12 32.34 -14.75
C MET A 175 8.14 31.18 -14.63
#